data_AF-A0A561UHV6-F1
#
_entry.id   AF-A0A561UHV6-F1
#
_cell.length_a   1.000
_cell.length_b   1.000
_cell.length_c   1.000
_cell.angle_alpha   90.00
_cell.angle_beta   90.00
_cell.angle_gamma   90.00
#
_symmetry.space_group_name_H-M   'P 1'
#
loop_
_entity.id
_entity.type
_entity.pdbx_description
1 polymer ?
#
loop_
_entity_poly.entity_id
_entity_poly.type
_entity_poly.pdbx_seq_one_letter_code
_entity_poly.pdbx_strand_id
1 'polypeptide(L)'
;MSDPGDELEASLTAIWRRCLAVDRVGPDDDFLDLGGDSLGALAVLAELELAHGVPVDVFELMMAPTVRELAAVVRAKSVGGP
;
A
#
# COMPACT_ATOMS: atom_id res chain seq x y z
N MET A 1 20.02 5.12 9.36
CA MET A 1 19.62 5.73 8.08
C MET A 1 18.72 4.70 7.44
N SER A 2 17.41 4.81 7.67
CA SER A 2 16.46 3.95 6.98
C SER A 2 16.46 4.37 5.51
N ASP A 3 16.47 3.40 4.60
CA ASP A 3 16.40 3.68 3.17
C ASP A 3 15.02 4.28 2.86
N PRO A 4 14.87 5.22 1.90
CA PRO A 4 13.54 5.68 1.46
C PRO A 4 12.58 4.53 1.11
N GLY A 5 13.13 3.37 0.73
CA GLY A 5 12.35 2.16 0.56
C GLY A 5 11.58 1.75 1.82
N ASP A 6 12.28 1.72 2.96
CA ASP A 6 11.73 1.28 4.24
C ASP A 6 10.66 2.24 4.77
N GLU A 7 10.78 3.55 4.52
CA GLU A 7 9.81 4.55 4.99
C GLU A 7 8.45 4.41 4.30
N LEU A 8 8.43 4.19 2.98
CA LEU A 8 7.19 3.97 2.25
C LEU A 8 6.53 2.65 2.65
N GLU A 9 7.30 1.57 2.76
CA GLU A 9 6.76 0.27 3.19
C GLU A 9 6.19 0.36 4.61
N ALA A 10 6.88 1.02 5.54
CA ALA A 10 6.37 1.24 6.89
C ALA A 10 5.07 2.07 6.91
N SER A 11 4.97 3.09 6.05
CA SER A 11 3.75 3.88 5.89
C SER A 11 2.60 3.03 5.36
N LEU A 12 2.82 2.27 4.28
CA LEU A 12 1.82 1.38 3.70
C LEU A 12 1.38 0.30 4.68
N THR A 13 2.31 -0.32 5.41
CA THR A 13 2.02 -1.26 6.50
C THR A 13 1.10 -0.62 7.55
N ALA A 14 1.34 0.63 7.94
CA ALA A 14 0.48 1.33 8.90
C ALA A 14 -0.93 1.59 8.35
N ILE A 15 -1.04 1.97 7.08
CA ILE A 15 -2.33 2.18 6.39
C ILE A 15 -3.11 0.86 6.35
N TRP A 16 -2.48 -0.23 5.94
CA TRP A 16 -3.12 -1.55 5.83
C TRP A 16 -3.62 -2.05 7.18
N ARG A 17 -2.80 -1.93 8.24
CA ARG A 17 -3.20 -2.32 9.60
C ARG A 17 -4.45 -1.56 10.06
N ARG A 18 -4.52 -0.26 9.77
CA ARG A 18 -5.66 0.58 10.13
C ARG A 18 -6.92 0.24 9.32
N CYS A 19 -6.78 0.06 8.00
CA CYS A 19 -7.92 -0.17 7.11
C CYS A 19 -8.47 -1.60 7.20
N LEU A 20 -7.59 -2.60 7.42
CA LEU A 20 -7.97 -4.01 7.55
C LEU A 20 -8.25 -4.42 9.00
N ALA A 21 -8.01 -3.53 9.97
CA ALA A 21 -8.14 -3.81 11.40
C ALA A 21 -7.32 -5.05 11.85
N VAL A 22 -6.09 -5.18 11.35
CA VAL A 22 -5.18 -6.29 11.66
C VAL A 22 -3.99 -5.84 12.51
N ASP A 23 -3.52 -6.74 13.38
CA ASP A 23 -2.46 -6.44 14.33
C ASP A 23 -1.07 -6.34 13.68
N ARG A 24 -0.78 -7.11 12.63
CA ARG A 24 0.50 -7.13 11.93
C ARG A 24 0.28 -7.32 10.44
N VAL A 25 1.14 -6.65 9.66
CA VAL A 25 1.24 -6.80 8.21
C VAL A 25 2.73 -6.86 7.89
N GLY A 26 3.16 -7.97 7.31
CA GLY A 26 4.48 -8.16 6.73
C GLY A 26 4.58 -7.53 5.35
N PRO A 27 5.81 -7.26 4.86
CA PRO A 27 6.03 -6.67 3.54
C PRO A 27 5.58 -7.57 2.38
N ASP A 28 5.54 -8.89 2.61
CA ASP A 28 5.20 -9.94 1.64
C ASP A 28 3.85 -10.59 1.95
N ASP A 29 3.09 -10.07 2.93
CA ASP A 29 1.76 -10.60 3.24
C ASP A 29 0.77 -10.13 2.17
N ASP A 30 0.02 -11.08 1.60
CA ASP A 30 -0.99 -10.79 0.58
C ASP A 30 -2.21 -10.10 1.17
N PHE A 31 -2.70 -9.08 0.46
CA PHE A 31 -3.84 -8.26 0.86
C PHE A 31 -5.10 -9.08 1.16
N LEU A 32 -5.41 -10.08 0.32
CA LEU A 32 -6.59 -10.92 0.48
C LEU A 32 -6.39 -11.93 1.63
N ASP A 33 -5.19 -12.47 1.79
CA ASP A 33 -4.88 -13.39 2.90
C ASP A 33 -4.97 -12.70 4.27
N LEU A 34 -4.73 -11.39 4.31
CA LEU A 34 -4.94 -10.53 5.49
C LEU A 34 -6.43 -10.22 5.76
N GLY A 35 -7.35 -10.73 4.94
CA GLY A 35 -8.79 -10.45 5.03
C GLY A 35 -9.22 -9.20 4.27
N GLY A 36 -8.39 -8.70 3.35
CA GLY A 36 -8.73 -7.61 2.47
C GLY A 36 -9.87 -7.95 1.51
N ASP A 37 -10.77 -6.99 1.33
CA ASP A 37 -11.87 -7.05 0.38
C ASP A 37 -11.96 -5.74 -0.42
N SER A 38 -13.02 -5.58 -1.22
CA SER A 38 -13.23 -4.36 -2.01
C SER A 38 -13.32 -3.09 -1.15
N LEU A 39 -13.89 -3.18 0.05
CA LEU A 39 -14.03 -2.02 0.93
C LEU A 39 -12.69 -1.66 1.58
N GLY A 40 -11.95 -2.67 2.05
CA GLY A 40 -10.59 -2.52 2.55
C GLY A 40 -9.67 -1.94 1.48
N ALA A 41 -9.80 -2.39 0.24
CA ALA A 41 -9.01 -1.90 -0.90
C ALA A 41 -9.28 -0.42 -1.12
N LEU A 42 -10.55 -0.02 -1.24
CA LEU A 42 -10.92 1.38 -1.40
C LEU A 42 -10.42 2.25 -0.24
N ALA A 43 -10.51 1.75 1.00
CA ALA A 43 -10.01 2.48 2.17
C ALA A 43 -8.48 2.65 2.15
N VAL A 44 -7.74 1.60 1.80
CA VAL A 44 -6.28 1.66 1.63
C VAL A 44 -5.89 2.65 0.54
N LEU A 45 -6.53 2.58 -0.62
CA LEU A 45 -6.22 3.45 -1.76
C LEU A 45 -6.49 4.92 -1.46
N ALA A 46 -7.63 5.22 -0.80
CA ALA A 46 -7.95 6.58 -0.38
C ALA A 46 -6.92 7.14 0.63
N GLU A 47 -6.53 6.35 1.64
CA GLU A 47 -5.52 6.78 2.61
C GLU A 47 -4.13 6.92 2.00
N LEU A 48 -3.78 6.04 1.05
CA LEU A 48 -2.52 6.12 0.30
C LEU A 48 -2.45 7.42 -0.51
N GLU A 49 -3.51 7.74 -1.25
CA GLU A 49 -3.60 8.98 -2.02
C GLU A 49 -3.53 10.22 -1.11
N LEU A 50 -4.20 10.19 0.05
CA LEU A 50 -4.12 11.28 1.04
C LEU A 50 -2.72 11.45 1.64
N ALA A 51 -2.01 10.34 1.91
CA ALA A 51 -0.70 10.37 2.56
C ALA A 51 0.44 10.72 1.60
N HIS A 52 0.36 10.24 0.35
CA HIS A 52 1.47 10.30 -0.62
C HIS A 52 1.16 11.12 -1.87
N GLY A 53 -0.09 11.50 -2.10
CA GLY A 53 -0.52 12.22 -3.31
C GLY A 53 -0.43 11.38 -4.59
N VAL A 54 -0.28 10.06 -4.46
CA VAL A 54 -0.14 9.14 -5.58
C VAL A 54 -1.44 8.37 -5.75
N PRO A 55 -2.21 8.62 -6.83
CA PRO A 55 -3.41 7.84 -7.09
C PRO A 55 -3.01 6.43 -7.49
N VAL A 56 -3.53 5.43 -6.78
CA VAL A 56 -3.41 4.01 -7.14
C VAL A 56 -4.82 3.44 -7.32
N ASP A 57 -5.03 2.68 -8.38
CA ASP A 57 -6.32 2.04 -8.61
C ASP A 57 -6.39 0.62 -8.03
N VAL A 58 -7.60 0.07 -7.98
CA VAL A 58 -7.83 -1.29 -7.45
C VAL A 58 -7.11 -2.34 -8.29
N PHE A 59 -6.99 -2.16 -9.60
CA PHE A 59 -6.30 -3.14 -10.45
C PHE A 59 -4.81 -3.18 -10.14
N GLU A 60 -4.17 -2.03 -9.94
CA GLU A 60 -2.77 -1.93 -9.51
C GLU A 60 -2.55 -2.61 -8.15
N LEU A 61 -3.44 -2.41 -7.18
CA LEU A 61 -3.37 -3.11 -5.89
C LEU A 61 -3.50 -4.64 -6.06
N MET A 62 -4.42 -5.10 -6.90
CA MET A 62 -4.61 -6.54 -7.12
C MET A 62 -3.45 -7.19 -7.88
N MET A 63 -2.73 -6.42 -8.71
CA MET A 63 -1.52 -6.88 -9.41
C MET A 63 -0.25 -6.81 -8.54
N ALA A 64 -0.28 -6.01 -7.48
CA ALA A 64 0.78 -5.83 -6.52
C ALA A 64 0.21 -5.99 -5.08
N PRO A 65 -0.27 -7.19 -4.72
CA PRO A 65 -1.11 -7.40 -3.54
C PRO A 65 -0.31 -7.48 -2.24
N THR A 66 0.97 -7.13 -2.24
CA THR A 66 1.81 -7.04 -1.05
C THR A 66 2.27 -5.61 -0.81
N VAL A 67 2.61 -5.27 0.42
CA VAL A 67 3.15 -3.93 0.75
C VAL A 67 4.41 -3.62 -0.05
N ARG A 68 5.31 -4.60 -0.23
CA ARG A 68 6.55 -4.42 -1.00
C ARG A 68 6.27 -4.12 -2.47
N GLU A 69 5.37 -4.87 -3.09
CA GLU A 69 5.04 -4.66 -4.50
C GLU A 69 4.28 -3.35 -4.70
N LEU A 70 3.30 -3.05 -3.83
CA LEU A 70 2.57 -1.79 -3.87
C LEU A 70 3.51 -0.58 -3.69
N ALA A 71 4.49 -0.68 -2.79
CA ALA A 71 5.52 0.34 -2.62
C ALA A 71 6.30 0.58 -3.93
N ALA A 72 6.63 -0.48 -4.67
CA ALA A 72 7.29 -0.36 -5.97
C ALA A 72 6.41 0.37 -7.00
N VAL A 73 5.10 0.08 -7.04
CA VAL A 73 4.12 0.79 -7.88
C VAL A 73 4.09 2.28 -7.52
N VAL A 74 3.95 2.60 -6.23
CA VAL A 74 3.90 4.00 -5.76
C VAL A 74 5.19 4.75 -6.10
N ARG A 75 6.37 4.12 -5.91
CA ARG A 75 7.66 4.73 -6.28
C ARG A 75 7.74 4.99 -7.78
N ALA A 76 7.34 4.03 -8.61
CA ALA A 76 7.36 4.18 -10.06
C ALA A 76 6.48 5.36 -10.52
N LYS A 77 5.33 5.56 -9.88
CA LYS A 77 4.42 6.68 -10.17
C LYS A 77 4.93 8.02 -9.60
N SER A 78 5.62 8.00 -8.46
CA SER A 78 6.22 9.19 -7.83
C SER A 78 7.43 9.73 -8.61
N VAL A 79 8.23 8.83 -9.21
CA VAL A 79 9.38 9.19 -10.06
C VAL A 79 8.93 9.56 -11.48
N GLY A 80 7.69 9.21 -11.85
CA GLY A 80 7.07 9.48 -13.15
C GLY A 80 6.02 10.60 -13.16
N GLY A 81 6.14 11.62 -12.31
CA GLY A 81 5.37 12.86 -12.46
C GLY A 81 5.89 13.72 -13.63
N PRO A 82 5.04 14.50 -14.33
CA PRO A 82 5.43 15.32 -15.48
C PRO A 82 6.52 16.36 -15.18
#